data_AF-A0A939Y9B1-F1
#
_entry.id   AF-A0A939Y9B1-F1
#
_cell.length_a   1.000
_cell.length_b   1.000
_cell.length_c   1.000
_cell.angle_alpha   90.00
_cell.angle_beta   90.00
_cell.angle_gamma   90.00
#
_symmetry.space_group_name_H-M   'P 1'
#
loop_
_entity.id
_entity.type
_entity.pdbx_description
1 polymer ?
#
loop_
_entity_poly.entity_id
_entity_poly.type
_entity_poly.pdbx_seq_one_letter_code
_entity_poly.pdbx_strand_id
1 'polypeptide(L)'
;MKTNKETLKSSLDRRLSFLDDVPSCRGQLQYRIAQEEKPVMKKKVSFVVVCALMIVLLSAAALATGLLLSPRVSAAQAADKALRSVYGITEEMQTFFGREEEMLPDGTVRVTYTGAGDLSDVLGTYTVLVRNGKAEISWSHDGKDTAGGYDAEVWGIDQLKQMMADSLDAKSKQAFISRAKEIAEKHDSTAADESTDDAIENYGEWREAQKTAALNARILSEEEMIRIGKEFIISSYQLNEEQTERMELYTNSFPGDENSWYEMINEKPCFMVEYLLYGKQTVSMLENGESPERSTKDGYYKVYVNVTDGTIEEYEYNSALAGEG
;
A
#
# COMPACT_ATOMS: atom_id res chain seq x y z
N MET A 1 1.78 17.88 60.43
CA MET A 1 1.43 17.86 58.99
C MET A 1 0.48 16.71 58.74
N LYS A 2 -0.83 16.97 58.64
CA LYS A 2 -1.81 15.98 58.13
C LYS A 2 -1.84 16.10 56.61
N THR A 3 -1.77 14.98 55.91
CA THR A 3 -1.68 14.93 54.44
C THR A 3 -3.01 15.34 53.80
N ASN A 4 -2.95 16.00 52.64
CA ASN A 4 -4.10 16.52 51.87
C ASN A 4 -5.25 15.50 51.66
N LYS A 5 -4.97 14.20 51.74
CA LYS A 5 -5.95 13.12 51.56
C LYS A 5 -6.87 12.94 52.77
N GLU A 6 -6.38 13.15 54.00
CA GLU A 6 -7.21 13.06 55.21
C GLU A 6 -8.14 14.28 55.35
N THR A 7 -7.65 15.45 54.93
CA THR A 7 -8.44 16.70 54.91
C THR A 7 -9.59 16.62 53.92
N LEU A 8 -9.38 15.97 52.77
CA LEU A 8 -10.40 15.76 51.74
C LEU A 8 -11.45 14.72 52.16
N LYS A 9 -11.01 13.63 52.80
CA LYS A 9 -11.92 12.59 53.32
C LYS A 9 -12.80 13.13 54.44
N SER A 10 -12.22 13.91 55.36
CA SER A 10 -12.95 14.58 56.44
C SER A 10 -13.96 15.61 55.92
N SER A 11 -13.66 16.32 54.83
CA SER A 11 -14.59 17.31 54.26
C SER A 11 -15.74 16.67 53.49
N LEU A 12 -15.50 15.51 52.87
CA LEU A 12 -16.53 14.67 52.23
C LEU A 12 -17.45 14.02 53.25
N ASP A 13 -16.91 13.42 54.31
CA ASP A 13 -17.71 12.77 55.36
C ASP A 13 -18.60 13.80 56.09
N ARG A 14 -18.10 15.03 56.28
CA ARG A 14 -18.90 16.13 56.85
C ARG A 14 -20.03 16.60 55.93
N ARG A 15 -19.82 16.57 54.60
CA ARG A 15 -20.85 16.93 53.60
C ARG A 15 -21.88 15.82 53.38
N LEU A 16 -21.52 14.56 53.63
CA LEU A 16 -22.40 13.40 53.49
C LEU A 16 -23.22 13.10 54.75
N SER A 17 -22.81 13.57 55.93
CA SER A 17 -23.57 13.42 57.18
C SER A 17 -24.96 14.11 57.16
N PHE A 18 -25.17 15.06 56.24
CA PHE A 18 -26.46 15.73 56.06
C PHE A 18 -27.49 14.89 55.29
N LEU A 19 -27.10 13.73 54.75
CA LEU A 19 -27.99 12.81 54.02
C LEU A 19 -28.58 11.70 54.90
N ASP A 20 -28.20 11.61 56.17
CA ASP A 20 -28.70 10.58 57.10
C ASP A 20 -30.10 10.87 57.66
N ASP A 21 -30.63 12.09 57.48
CA ASP A 21 -31.93 12.53 58.06
C ASP A 21 -33.12 12.53 57.08
N VAL A 22 -33.07 11.75 55.99
CA VAL A 22 -34.19 11.62 55.04
C VAL A 22 -34.77 10.19 55.05
N PRO A 23 -35.86 9.93 55.80
CA PRO A 23 -36.44 8.59 55.95
C PRO A 23 -36.98 7.97 54.65
N SER A 24 -37.30 8.79 53.63
CA SER A 24 -37.85 8.32 52.35
C SER A 24 -36.83 7.67 51.41
N CYS A 25 -35.53 7.82 51.67
CA CYS A 25 -34.47 7.18 50.87
C CYS A 25 -34.03 5.79 51.37
N ARG A 26 -34.36 5.41 52.62
CA ARG A 26 -34.00 4.07 53.12
C ARG A 26 -34.80 2.94 52.47
N GLY A 27 -36.08 3.15 52.17
CA GLY A 27 -36.95 2.14 51.56
C GLY A 27 -36.59 1.79 50.11
N GLN A 28 -36.21 2.78 49.30
CA GLN A 28 -35.82 2.56 47.91
C GLN A 28 -34.40 2.01 47.74
N LEU A 29 -33.51 2.20 48.72
CA LEU A 29 -32.17 1.60 48.72
C LEU A 29 -32.19 0.12 49.15
N GLN A 30 -33.02 -0.27 50.12
CA GLN A 30 -33.13 -1.68 50.52
C GLN A 30 -33.75 -2.56 49.44
N TYR A 31 -34.69 -2.03 48.65
CA TYR A 31 -35.25 -2.76 47.49
C TYR A 31 -34.23 -2.94 46.36
N ARG A 32 -33.30 -1.99 46.17
CA ARG A 32 -32.22 -2.11 45.17
C ARG A 32 -31.05 -2.99 45.62
N ILE A 33 -30.72 -3.02 46.92
CA ILE A 33 -29.69 -3.91 47.47
C ILE A 33 -30.15 -5.39 47.42
N ALA A 34 -31.45 -5.66 47.63
CA ALA A 34 -31.97 -7.02 47.65
C ALA A 34 -32.11 -7.69 46.25
N GLN A 35 -32.03 -6.92 45.15
CA GLN A 35 -32.10 -7.48 43.78
C GLN A 35 -30.75 -7.56 43.05
N GLU A 36 -29.65 -7.06 43.60
CA GLU A 36 -28.34 -7.04 42.91
C GLU A 36 -27.26 -8.01 43.47
N GLU A 37 -27.63 -8.98 44.33
CA GLU A 37 -26.73 -10.10 44.66
C GLU A 37 -26.89 -11.29 43.70
N LYS A 38 -26.38 -11.12 42.48
CA LYS A 38 -25.77 -12.20 41.70
C LYS A 38 -24.38 -11.73 41.29
N PRO A 39 -23.33 -12.58 41.40
CA PRO A 39 -21.96 -12.13 41.52
C PRO A 39 -21.50 -11.50 40.21
N VAL A 40 -21.41 -10.16 40.18
CA VAL A 40 -20.69 -9.47 39.12
C VAL A 40 -19.20 -9.70 39.39
N MET A 41 -18.66 -10.77 38.78
CA MET A 41 -17.22 -10.97 38.71
C MET A 41 -16.58 -9.68 38.22
N LYS A 42 -15.79 -9.02 39.08
CA LYS A 42 -14.86 -7.96 38.68
C LYS A 42 -13.85 -8.59 37.73
N LYS A 43 -14.17 -8.65 36.45
CA LYS A 43 -13.20 -8.94 35.40
C LYS A 43 -12.26 -7.74 35.39
N LYS A 44 -11.14 -7.88 36.11
CA LYS A 44 -9.93 -7.12 35.79
C LYS A 44 -9.66 -7.48 34.33
N VAL A 45 -10.09 -6.60 33.42
CA VAL A 45 -9.76 -6.71 32.01
C VAL A 45 -8.24 -6.64 31.98
N SER A 46 -7.62 -7.82 31.84
CA SER A 46 -6.17 -7.95 31.85
C SER A 46 -5.66 -7.06 30.74
N PHE A 47 -4.66 -6.23 31.03
CA PHE A 47 -3.95 -5.42 30.05
C PHE A 47 -3.52 -6.26 28.83
N VAL A 48 -3.29 -7.57 29.05
CA VAL A 48 -3.03 -8.58 28.01
C VAL A 48 -4.19 -8.78 27.03
N VAL A 49 -5.46 -8.70 27.45
CA VAL A 49 -6.63 -8.83 26.55
C VAL A 49 -6.84 -7.55 25.75
N VAL A 50 -6.55 -6.37 26.31
CA VAL A 50 -6.60 -5.09 25.58
C VAL A 50 -5.43 -4.98 24.60
N CYS A 51 -4.23 -5.43 24.98
CA CYS A 51 -3.11 -5.56 24.05
C CYS A 51 -3.33 -6.65 23.01
N ALA A 52 -3.95 -7.78 23.35
CA ALA A 52 -4.30 -8.82 22.38
C ALA A 52 -5.42 -8.36 21.43
N LEU A 53 -6.40 -7.58 21.90
CA LEU A 53 -7.38 -6.92 21.03
C LEU A 53 -6.75 -5.84 20.17
N MET A 54 -5.76 -5.09 20.66
CA MET A 54 -5.00 -4.14 19.83
C MET A 54 -4.09 -4.83 18.81
N ILE A 55 -3.50 -5.98 19.15
CA ILE A 55 -2.71 -6.80 18.20
C ILE A 55 -3.63 -7.49 17.18
N VAL A 56 -4.86 -7.85 17.54
CA VAL A 56 -5.88 -8.35 16.60
C VAL A 56 -6.49 -7.22 15.77
N LEU A 57 -6.59 -5.99 16.30
CA LEU A 57 -7.01 -4.80 15.56
C LEU A 57 -5.94 -4.27 14.59
N LEU A 58 -4.66 -4.63 14.78
CA LEU A 58 -3.60 -4.43 13.78
C LEU A 58 -3.73 -5.36 12.55
N SER A 59 -4.76 -6.23 12.53
CA SER A 59 -5.16 -7.00 11.35
C SER A 59 -6.52 -6.62 10.79
N ALA A 60 -7.04 -5.43 11.13
CA ALA A 60 -8.11 -4.82 10.36
C ALA A 60 -7.51 -4.31 9.04
N ALA A 61 -7.49 -5.16 8.02
CA ALA A 61 -7.72 -4.63 6.67
C ALA A 61 -9.03 -3.84 6.78
N ALA A 62 -8.95 -2.52 6.63
CA ALA A 62 -10.12 -1.74 6.26
C ALA A 62 -10.53 -2.27 4.88
N LEU A 63 -11.27 -3.38 4.85
CA LEU A 63 -12.04 -3.78 3.69
C LEU A 63 -12.97 -2.59 3.48
N ALA A 64 -12.66 -1.77 2.47
CA ALA A 64 -13.59 -0.83 1.92
C ALA A 64 -14.85 -1.63 1.62
N THR A 65 -15.87 -1.50 2.47
CA THR A 65 -17.10 -2.28 2.43
C THR A 65 -17.85 -1.89 1.17
N GLY A 66 -17.46 -2.45 0.03
CA GLY A 66 -17.98 -2.08 -1.29
C GLY A 66 -17.01 -2.24 -2.45
N LEU A 67 -15.68 -2.24 -2.23
CA LEU A 67 -14.73 -2.45 -3.33
C LEU A 67 -14.68 -3.94 -3.69
N LEU A 68 -14.95 -4.23 -4.96
CA LEU A 68 -14.76 -5.55 -5.54
C LEU A 68 -13.31 -5.63 -6.02
N LEU A 69 -12.56 -6.62 -5.53
CA LEU A 69 -11.17 -6.85 -5.92
C LEU A 69 -11.07 -8.16 -6.67
N SER A 70 -10.31 -8.16 -7.77
CA SER A 70 -9.97 -9.41 -8.44
C SER A 70 -9.12 -10.30 -7.49
N PRO A 71 -9.09 -11.63 -7.71
CA PRO A 71 -8.20 -12.51 -6.97
C PRO A 71 -6.72 -12.10 -7.07
N ARG A 72 -6.31 -11.55 -8.22
CA ARG A 72 -4.94 -11.04 -8.43
C ARG A 72 -4.66 -9.82 -7.58
N VAL A 73 -5.56 -8.83 -7.56
CA VAL A 73 -5.40 -7.63 -6.72
C VAL A 73 -5.38 -7.97 -5.24
N SER A 74 -6.25 -8.89 -4.80
CA SER A 74 -6.24 -9.39 -3.43
C SER A 74 -4.92 -10.10 -3.07
N ALA A 75 -4.34 -10.84 -4.03
CA ALA A 75 -3.06 -11.50 -3.85
C ALA A 75 -1.89 -10.50 -3.83
N ALA A 76 -1.88 -9.51 -4.72
CA ALA A 76 -0.89 -8.44 -4.72
C ALA A 76 -0.87 -7.68 -3.39
N GLN A 77 -2.03 -7.29 -2.85
CA GLN A 77 -2.11 -6.65 -1.53
C GLN A 77 -1.56 -7.56 -0.39
N ALA A 78 -1.81 -8.87 -0.47
CA ALA A 78 -1.25 -9.82 0.49
C ALA A 78 0.27 -9.95 0.33
N ALA A 79 0.78 -9.88 -0.90
CA ALA A 79 2.20 -9.93 -1.22
C ALA A 79 2.95 -8.67 -0.77
N ASP A 80 2.38 -7.48 -1.01
CA ASP A 80 2.92 -6.20 -0.52
C ASP A 80 3.05 -6.22 1.01
N LYS A 81 2.03 -6.73 1.70
CA LYS A 81 2.06 -6.91 3.15
C LYS A 81 3.13 -7.91 3.60
N ALA A 82 3.32 -9.00 2.86
CA ALA A 82 4.34 -10.01 3.16
C ALA A 82 5.75 -9.42 3.04
N LEU A 83 6.05 -8.74 1.92
CA LEU A 83 7.30 -8.00 1.69
C LEU A 83 7.64 -7.06 2.84
N ARG A 84 6.68 -6.22 3.22
CA ARG A 84 6.85 -5.28 4.31
C ARG A 84 7.07 -5.97 5.65
N SER A 85 6.33 -7.04 5.94
CA SER A 85 6.42 -7.71 7.24
C SER A 85 7.69 -8.54 7.42
N VAL A 86 8.18 -9.17 6.35
CA VAL A 86 9.33 -10.09 6.41
C VAL A 86 10.64 -9.37 6.12
N TYR A 87 10.68 -8.54 5.07
CA TYR A 87 11.90 -7.88 4.61
C TYR A 87 11.95 -6.38 4.91
N GLY A 88 10.84 -5.79 5.39
CA GLY A 88 10.77 -4.35 5.67
C GLY A 88 10.66 -3.48 4.42
N ILE A 89 10.43 -4.07 3.25
CA ILE A 89 10.30 -3.37 1.97
C ILE A 89 8.96 -2.65 1.93
N THR A 90 8.99 -1.32 1.83
CA THR A 90 7.79 -0.48 1.76
C THR A 90 7.28 -0.38 0.33
N GLU A 91 6.04 0.08 0.19
CA GLU A 91 5.38 0.33 -1.10
C GLU A 91 6.19 1.33 -1.96
N GLU A 92 6.88 2.29 -1.33
CA GLU A 92 7.74 3.25 -2.04
C GLU A 92 9.02 2.62 -2.58
N MET A 93 9.60 1.65 -1.86
CA MET A 93 10.77 0.90 -2.30
C MET A 93 10.43 -0.08 -3.43
N GLN A 94 9.18 -0.51 -3.53
CA GLN A 94 8.74 -1.41 -4.61
C GLN A 94 8.88 -0.77 -6.00
N THR A 95 9.01 0.55 -6.10
CA THR A 95 9.30 1.27 -7.36
C THR A 95 10.56 0.77 -8.09
N PHE A 96 11.50 0.13 -7.38
CA PHE A 96 12.73 -0.43 -7.95
C PHE A 96 12.53 -1.84 -8.53
N PHE A 97 11.31 -2.36 -8.51
CA PHE A 97 10.97 -3.71 -8.94
C PHE A 97 9.85 -3.66 -9.99
N GLY A 98 9.95 -4.53 -10.99
CA GLY A 98 8.80 -4.94 -11.78
C GLY A 98 7.99 -5.97 -11.01
N ARG A 99 6.66 -5.83 -11.00
CA ARG A 99 5.73 -6.79 -10.39
C ARG A 99 4.99 -7.58 -11.47
N GLU A 100 4.92 -8.89 -11.30
CA GLU A 100 4.13 -9.78 -12.16
C GLU A 100 3.27 -10.70 -11.30
N GLU A 101 2.02 -10.93 -11.72
CA GLU A 101 1.10 -11.88 -11.10
C GLU A 101 0.71 -13.03 -12.03
N GLU A 102 1.01 -14.25 -11.61
CA GLU A 102 0.67 -15.48 -12.32
C GLU A 102 -0.35 -16.31 -11.52
N MET A 103 -1.46 -16.69 -12.16
CA MET A 103 -2.42 -17.62 -11.58
C MET A 103 -2.01 -19.06 -11.88
N LEU A 104 -1.66 -19.82 -10.84
CA LEU A 104 -1.27 -21.22 -10.96
C LEU A 104 -2.49 -22.14 -11.05
N PRO A 105 -2.36 -23.34 -11.66
CA PRO A 105 -3.48 -24.26 -11.86
C PRO A 105 -4.20 -24.72 -10.59
N ASP A 106 -3.54 -24.64 -9.43
CA ASP A 106 -4.10 -25.07 -8.14
C ASP A 106 -4.84 -23.94 -7.38
N GLY A 107 -5.01 -22.79 -8.03
CA GLY A 107 -5.66 -21.59 -7.50
C GLY A 107 -4.74 -20.71 -6.65
N THR A 108 -3.45 -21.03 -6.55
CA THR A 108 -2.45 -20.15 -5.94
C THR A 108 -2.10 -19.01 -6.91
N VAL A 109 -1.95 -17.79 -6.40
CA VAL A 109 -1.38 -16.68 -7.17
C VAL A 109 0.08 -16.52 -6.78
N ARG A 110 0.98 -16.59 -7.76
CA ARG A 110 2.38 -16.24 -7.60
C ARG A 110 2.54 -14.77 -7.93
N VAL A 111 3.10 -13.99 -7.01
CA VAL A 111 3.46 -12.60 -7.23
C VAL A 111 4.99 -12.50 -7.16
N THR A 112 5.62 -12.01 -8.21
CA THR A 112 7.08 -11.84 -8.28
C THR A 112 7.44 -10.37 -8.37
N TYR A 113 8.44 -9.97 -7.58
CA TYR A 113 9.04 -8.63 -7.62
C TYR A 113 10.49 -8.80 -8.01
N THR A 114 10.83 -8.42 -9.24
CA THR A 114 12.19 -8.56 -9.80
C THR A 114 12.80 -7.17 -9.95
N GLY A 115 14.07 -7.01 -9.57
CA GLY A 115 14.77 -5.72 -9.73
C GLY A 115 14.66 -5.21 -11.17
N ALA A 116 14.31 -3.94 -11.33
CA ALA A 116 14.10 -3.34 -12.65
C ALA A 116 15.42 -3.12 -13.40
N GLY A 117 15.49 -3.55 -14.66
CA GLY A 117 16.66 -3.38 -15.53
C GLY A 117 17.95 -3.93 -14.90
N ASP A 118 19.00 -3.11 -14.88
CA ASP A 118 20.32 -3.46 -14.32
C ASP A 118 20.30 -3.79 -12.82
N LEU A 119 19.19 -3.56 -12.11
CA LEU A 119 19.04 -3.90 -10.70
C LEU A 119 18.66 -5.37 -10.45
N SER A 120 18.26 -6.11 -11.49
CA SER A 120 17.78 -7.50 -11.36
C SER A 120 18.78 -8.42 -10.66
N ASP A 121 20.06 -8.34 -11.03
CA ASP A 121 21.10 -9.22 -10.46
C ASP A 121 21.43 -8.92 -9.00
N VAL A 122 21.38 -7.64 -8.62
CA VAL A 122 21.74 -7.20 -7.26
C VAL A 122 20.56 -7.27 -6.29
N LEU A 123 19.35 -6.91 -6.73
CA LEU A 123 18.14 -6.96 -5.90
C LEU A 123 17.48 -8.34 -5.92
N GLY A 124 17.77 -9.16 -6.93
CA GLY A 124 17.18 -10.48 -7.11
C GLY A 124 15.66 -10.43 -7.33
N THR A 125 15.01 -11.55 -6.98
CA THR A 125 13.57 -11.73 -7.11
C THR A 125 12.98 -12.14 -5.78
N TYR A 126 11.98 -11.38 -5.32
CA TYR A 126 11.10 -11.79 -4.24
C TYR A 126 9.91 -12.53 -4.84
N THR A 127 9.68 -13.76 -4.40
CA THR A 127 8.54 -14.58 -4.83
C THR A 127 7.58 -14.75 -3.67
N VAL A 128 6.32 -14.38 -3.88
CA VAL A 128 5.22 -14.60 -2.94
C VAL A 128 4.22 -15.58 -3.53
N LEU A 129 3.94 -16.66 -2.81
CA LEU A 129 2.86 -17.58 -3.13
C LEU A 129 1.67 -17.27 -2.24
N VAL A 130 0.57 -16.83 -2.83
CA VAL A 130 -0.66 -16.46 -2.12
C VAL A 130 -1.75 -17.49 -2.37
N ARG A 131 -2.22 -18.12 -1.30
CA ARG A 131 -3.32 -19.09 -1.35
C ARG A 131 -4.25 -18.89 -0.17
N ASN A 132 -5.55 -18.73 -0.44
CA ASN A 132 -6.58 -18.51 0.60
C ASN A 132 -6.22 -17.36 1.56
N GLY A 133 -5.66 -16.27 1.01
CA GLY A 133 -5.22 -15.09 1.78
C GLY A 133 -3.98 -15.30 2.65
N LYS A 134 -3.32 -16.45 2.57
CA LYS A 134 -2.03 -16.70 3.22
C LYS A 134 -0.91 -16.51 2.20
N ALA A 135 0.11 -15.76 2.57
CA ALA A 135 1.28 -15.48 1.75
C ALA A 135 2.51 -16.19 2.33
N GLU A 136 3.21 -16.93 1.47
CA GLU A 136 4.55 -17.47 1.74
C GLU A 136 5.53 -16.72 0.85
N ILE A 137 6.57 -16.12 1.43
CA ILE A 137 7.53 -15.28 0.71
C ILE A 137 8.94 -15.83 0.85
N SER A 138 9.70 -15.73 -0.23
CA SER A 138 11.14 -16.03 -0.28
C SER A 138 11.85 -15.05 -1.20
N TRP A 139 13.13 -14.84 -0.95
CA TRP A 139 14.01 -14.02 -1.78
C TRP A 139 15.10 -14.89 -2.42
N SER A 140 15.42 -14.65 -3.70
CA SER A 140 16.45 -15.40 -4.43
C SER A 140 17.86 -15.30 -3.82
N HIS A 141 18.08 -14.37 -2.89
CA HIS A 141 19.33 -14.17 -2.16
C HIS A 141 19.20 -14.39 -0.66
N ASP A 142 18.13 -15.06 -0.19
CA ASP A 142 18.01 -15.45 1.20
C ASP A 142 19.27 -16.20 1.68
N GLY A 143 19.84 -15.75 2.79
CA GLY A 143 21.05 -16.31 3.39
C GLY A 143 22.38 -15.82 2.78
N LYS A 144 22.36 -14.96 1.76
CA LYS A 144 23.56 -14.28 1.26
C LYS A 144 23.92 -13.07 2.14
N ASP A 145 25.20 -12.70 2.13
CA ASP A 145 25.68 -11.49 2.82
C ASP A 145 25.38 -10.24 2.00
N THR A 146 24.73 -9.26 2.62
CA THR A 146 24.39 -7.96 2.02
C THR A 146 25.24 -6.83 2.59
N ALA A 147 26.26 -7.13 3.40
CA ALA A 147 27.13 -6.11 3.98
C ALA A 147 28.03 -5.47 2.92
N GLY A 148 28.31 -4.17 3.06
CA GLY A 148 29.24 -3.44 2.17
C GLY A 148 28.59 -2.38 1.28
N GLY A 149 27.32 -2.00 1.50
CA GLY A 149 26.66 -0.97 0.68
C GLY A 149 26.52 -1.41 -0.78
N TYR A 150 26.72 -0.51 -1.73
CA TYR A 150 26.66 -0.85 -3.16
C TYR A 150 27.86 -1.67 -3.67
N ASP A 151 28.86 -1.93 -2.83
CA ASP A 151 29.97 -2.82 -3.19
C ASP A 151 29.67 -4.30 -2.90
N ALA A 152 28.55 -4.59 -2.20
CA ALA A 152 28.08 -5.94 -1.96
C ALA A 152 27.65 -6.63 -3.27
N GLU A 153 27.81 -7.96 -3.35
CA GLU A 153 27.36 -8.75 -4.50
C GLU A 153 25.83 -8.77 -4.63
N VAL A 154 25.12 -8.68 -3.51
CA VAL A 154 23.66 -8.63 -3.45
C VAL A 154 23.20 -7.54 -2.49
N TRP A 155 22.08 -6.91 -2.82
CA TRP A 155 21.59 -5.70 -2.17
C TRP A 155 20.32 -6.00 -1.40
N GLY A 156 20.38 -5.77 -0.08
CA GLY A 156 19.27 -5.99 0.83
C GLY A 156 18.53 -4.70 1.18
N ILE A 157 17.76 -4.76 2.27
CA ILE A 157 16.94 -3.64 2.75
C ILE A 157 17.74 -2.36 3.05
N ASP A 158 18.99 -2.48 3.48
CA ASP A 158 19.81 -1.30 3.79
C ASP A 158 20.25 -0.56 2.52
N GLN A 159 20.58 -1.29 1.45
CA GLN A 159 20.82 -0.70 0.12
C GLN A 159 19.53 -0.10 -0.44
N LEU A 160 18.37 -0.75 -0.30
CA LEU A 160 17.09 -0.17 -0.74
C LEU A 160 16.79 1.17 -0.03
N LYS A 161 17.04 1.28 1.28
CA LYS A 161 16.92 2.55 2.00
C LYS A 161 17.89 3.60 1.50
N GLN A 162 19.12 3.19 1.17
CA GLN A 162 20.11 4.10 0.61
C GLN A 162 19.68 4.58 -0.79
N MET A 163 19.17 3.68 -1.64
CA MET A 163 18.67 4.02 -2.98
C MET A 163 17.52 5.01 -2.89
N MET A 164 16.61 4.86 -1.92
CA MET A 164 15.53 5.82 -1.67
C MET A 164 16.07 7.23 -1.38
N ALA A 165 17.13 7.35 -0.57
CA ALA A 165 17.76 8.63 -0.26
C ALA A 165 18.53 9.20 -1.47
N ASP A 166 19.30 8.35 -2.15
CA ASP A 166 20.13 8.72 -3.29
C ASP A 166 19.29 9.08 -4.53
N SER A 167 18.08 8.53 -4.67
CA SER A 167 17.17 8.80 -5.78
C SER A 167 16.64 10.23 -5.83
N LEU A 168 16.80 11.00 -4.76
CA LEU A 168 16.48 12.43 -4.72
C LEU A 168 17.55 13.30 -5.42
N ASP A 169 18.74 12.74 -5.66
CA ASP A 169 19.84 13.40 -6.37
C ASP A 169 20.20 12.62 -7.64
N ALA A 170 20.05 13.25 -8.81
CA ALA A 170 20.25 12.57 -10.09
C ALA A 170 21.66 11.94 -10.23
N LYS A 171 22.68 12.57 -9.63
CA LYS A 171 24.05 12.04 -9.66
C LYS A 171 24.20 10.79 -8.82
N SER A 172 23.67 10.80 -7.59
CA SER A 172 23.71 9.65 -6.67
C SER A 172 22.87 8.49 -7.21
N LYS A 173 21.75 8.80 -7.85
CA LYS A 173 20.96 7.83 -8.60
C LYS A 173 21.73 7.11 -9.69
N GLN A 174 22.40 7.89 -10.55
CA GLN A 174 23.23 7.30 -11.60
C GLN A 174 24.37 6.46 -11.02
N ALA A 175 24.91 6.83 -9.85
CA ALA A 175 26.01 6.11 -9.21
C ALA A 175 25.61 4.69 -8.82
N PHE A 176 24.44 4.48 -8.19
CA PHE A 176 24.01 3.13 -7.84
C PHE A 176 23.62 2.33 -9.09
N ILE A 177 22.96 2.93 -10.08
CA ILE A 177 22.62 2.21 -11.33
C ILE A 177 23.88 1.71 -12.03
N SER A 178 24.90 2.56 -12.17
CA SER A 178 26.19 2.16 -12.74
C SER A 178 26.86 1.05 -11.94
N ARG A 179 26.74 1.07 -10.61
CA ARG A 179 27.32 0.04 -9.76
C ARG A 179 26.60 -1.31 -9.89
N ALA A 180 25.27 -1.29 -9.98
CA ALA A 180 24.48 -2.49 -10.25
C ALA A 180 24.89 -3.12 -11.59
N LYS A 181 25.03 -2.30 -12.63
CA LYS A 181 25.51 -2.73 -13.94
C LYS A 181 26.91 -3.33 -13.90
N GLU A 182 27.86 -2.73 -13.19
CA GLU A 182 29.21 -3.29 -13.02
C GLU A 182 29.21 -4.67 -12.31
N ILE A 183 28.23 -4.92 -11.44
CA ILE A 183 28.06 -6.22 -10.79
C ILE A 183 27.40 -7.20 -11.77
N ALA A 184 26.34 -6.79 -12.45
CA ALA A 184 25.66 -7.56 -13.49
C ALA A 184 26.65 -8.05 -14.57
N GLU A 185 27.47 -7.15 -15.13
CA GLU A 185 28.48 -7.49 -16.16
C GLU A 185 29.51 -8.54 -15.68
N LYS A 186 29.79 -8.64 -14.37
CA LYS A 186 30.64 -9.71 -13.82
C LYS A 186 29.93 -11.06 -13.83
N HIS A 187 28.64 -11.07 -13.52
CA HIS A 187 27.80 -12.26 -13.55
C HIS A 187 27.49 -12.71 -14.99
N ASP A 188 27.29 -11.76 -15.91
CA ASP A 188 26.89 -12.00 -17.30
C ASP A 188 28.04 -12.32 -18.26
N SER A 189 29.28 -12.45 -17.76
CA SER A 189 30.40 -13.04 -18.53
C SER A 189 30.18 -14.52 -18.93
N THR A 190 28.95 -15.05 -18.79
CA THR A 190 28.52 -16.40 -19.22
C THR A 190 27.15 -16.52 -19.93
N ALA A 191 26.47 -15.44 -20.34
CA ALA A 191 25.23 -15.60 -21.13
C ALA A 191 25.10 -14.53 -22.23
N ALA A 192 24.75 -15.00 -23.43
CA ALA A 192 24.63 -14.18 -24.64
C ALA A 192 23.21 -13.60 -24.78
N ASP A 193 23.19 -12.33 -25.14
CA ASP A 193 22.02 -11.53 -25.51
C ASP A 193 21.38 -12.03 -26.82
N GLU A 194 20.11 -12.43 -26.75
CA GLU A 194 19.23 -12.58 -27.92
C GLU A 194 18.13 -11.54 -27.81
N SER A 195 18.32 -10.39 -28.46
CA SER A 195 17.23 -9.49 -28.83
C SER A 195 16.80 -9.80 -30.27
N THR A 196 15.55 -10.23 -30.42
CA THR A 196 14.84 -10.21 -31.71
C THR A 196 13.89 -9.02 -31.71
N ASP A 197 14.25 -8.01 -32.48
CA ASP A 197 13.41 -6.88 -32.83
C ASP A 197 12.76 -7.20 -34.19
N ASP A 198 11.47 -7.56 -34.18
CA ASP A 198 10.62 -7.63 -35.37
C ASP A 198 9.15 -7.83 -34.95
N ALA A 199 8.38 -6.72 -34.83
CA ALA A 199 6.92 -6.64 -35.10
C ALA A 199 6.31 -5.27 -34.72
N ILE A 200 6.74 -4.16 -35.34
CA ILE A 200 6.22 -2.83 -34.98
C ILE A 200 4.96 -2.41 -35.78
N GLU A 201 4.66 -3.03 -36.93
CA GLU A 201 3.61 -2.50 -37.82
C GLU A 201 2.17 -2.98 -37.51
N ASN A 202 1.98 -4.07 -36.75
CA ASN A 202 0.64 -4.64 -36.45
C ASN A 202 0.17 -4.41 -34.98
N TYR A 203 1.03 -3.84 -34.14
CA TYR A 203 0.78 -3.69 -32.71
C TYR A 203 -0.21 -2.55 -32.40
N GLY A 204 -0.16 -1.46 -33.19
CA GLY A 204 -1.03 -0.30 -33.00
C GLY A 204 -2.51 -0.60 -33.28
N GLU A 205 -2.82 -1.23 -34.42
CA GLU A 205 -4.21 -1.56 -34.80
C GLU A 205 -4.84 -2.55 -33.83
N TRP A 206 -4.08 -3.58 -33.42
CA TRP A 206 -4.53 -4.54 -32.41
C TRP A 206 -4.82 -3.84 -31.08
N ARG A 207 -3.94 -2.93 -30.63
CA ARG A 207 -4.14 -2.19 -29.38
C ARG A 207 -5.40 -1.31 -29.44
N GLU A 208 -5.60 -0.56 -30.52
CA GLU A 208 -6.80 0.26 -30.70
C GLU A 208 -8.09 -0.58 -30.72
N ALA A 209 -8.04 -1.78 -31.31
CA ALA A 209 -9.16 -2.72 -31.27
C ALA A 209 -9.47 -3.19 -29.83
N GLN A 210 -8.45 -3.44 -29.00
CA GLN A 210 -8.62 -3.80 -27.59
C GLN A 210 -9.25 -2.65 -26.79
N LYS A 211 -8.77 -1.41 -26.97
CA LYS A 211 -9.35 -0.22 -26.30
C LYS A 211 -10.82 -0.04 -26.68
N THR A 212 -11.12 -0.15 -27.97
CA THR A 212 -12.48 -0.05 -28.50
C THR A 212 -13.38 -1.16 -27.96
N ALA A 213 -12.88 -2.39 -27.85
CA ALA A 213 -13.62 -3.51 -27.27
C ALA A 213 -13.94 -3.26 -25.79
N ALA A 214 -12.98 -2.75 -25.02
CA ALA A 214 -13.19 -2.39 -23.62
C ALA A 214 -14.24 -1.27 -23.48
N LEU A 215 -14.15 -0.22 -24.28
CA LEU A 215 -15.15 0.87 -24.29
C LEU A 215 -16.55 0.34 -24.65
N ASN A 216 -16.68 -0.52 -25.66
CA ASN A 216 -17.97 -1.07 -26.08
C ASN A 216 -18.60 -2.00 -25.03
N ALA A 217 -17.80 -2.60 -24.16
CA ALA A 217 -18.27 -3.43 -23.06
C ALA A 217 -18.75 -2.61 -21.84
N ARG A 218 -18.52 -1.29 -21.83
CA ARG A 218 -18.80 -0.41 -20.69
C ARG A 218 -20.27 -0.39 -20.30
N ILE A 219 -20.53 -0.61 -19.00
CA ILE A 219 -21.83 -0.46 -18.34
C ILE A 219 -21.81 0.73 -17.37
N LEU A 220 -20.72 0.89 -16.63
CA LEU A 220 -20.54 1.97 -15.66
C LEU A 220 -20.18 3.30 -16.34
N SER A 221 -20.59 4.41 -15.74
CA SER A 221 -20.12 5.73 -16.17
C SER A 221 -18.66 5.97 -15.79
N GLU A 222 -17.98 6.86 -16.51
CA GLU A 222 -16.61 7.25 -16.18
C GLU A 222 -16.51 7.90 -14.79
N GLU A 223 -17.49 8.72 -14.41
CA GLU A 223 -17.56 9.31 -13.06
C GLU A 223 -17.61 8.25 -11.96
N GLU A 224 -18.37 7.17 -12.17
CA GLU A 224 -18.44 6.05 -11.24
C GLU A 224 -17.10 5.29 -11.15
N MET A 225 -16.47 5.01 -12.29
CA MET A 225 -15.18 4.31 -12.34
C MET A 225 -14.05 5.14 -11.72
N ILE A 226 -14.01 6.46 -11.98
CA ILE A 226 -13.08 7.40 -11.36
C ILE A 226 -13.26 7.41 -9.84
N ARG A 227 -14.52 7.46 -9.35
CA ARG A 227 -14.81 7.40 -7.91
C ARG A 227 -14.32 6.10 -7.29
N ILE A 228 -14.59 4.95 -7.94
CA ILE A 228 -14.14 3.63 -7.49
C ILE A 228 -12.61 3.56 -7.41
N GLY A 229 -11.91 4.02 -8.46
CA GLY A 229 -10.45 4.06 -8.50
C GLY A 229 -9.86 4.95 -7.39
N LYS A 230 -10.45 6.13 -7.17
CA LYS A 230 -10.03 7.03 -6.08
C LYS A 230 -10.24 6.40 -4.70
N GLU A 231 -11.39 5.78 -4.46
CA GLU A 231 -11.68 5.08 -3.20
C GLU A 231 -10.70 3.91 -2.95
N PHE A 232 -10.34 3.18 -4.02
CA PHE A 232 -9.33 2.13 -3.95
C PHE A 232 -7.96 2.70 -3.54
N ILE A 233 -7.50 3.80 -4.15
CA ILE A 233 -6.21 4.41 -3.82
C ILE A 233 -6.19 4.87 -2.37
N ILE A 234 -7.20 5.63 -1.94
CA ILE A 234 -7.26 6.16 -0.57
C ILE A 234 -7.23 5.02 0.47
N SER A 235 -8.00 3.97 0.24
CA SER A 235 -8.11 2.85 1.18
C SER A 235 -6.86 1.96 1.18
N SER A 236 -6.35 1.58 0.00
CA SER A 236 -5.18 0.69 -0.13
C SER A 236 -3.92 1.32 0.42
N TYR A 237 -3.70 2.60 0.10
CA TYR A 237 -2.51 3.32 0.55
C TYR A 237 -2.74 4.07 1.85
N GLN A 238 -3.93 4.03 2.46
CA GLN A 238 -4.26 4.73 3.71
C GLN A 238 -3.86 6.21 3.66
N LEU A 239 -4.32 6.90 2.60
CA LEU A 239 -4.06 8.33 2.44
C LEU A 239 -4.84 9.12 3.49
N ASN A 240 -4.20 10.14 4.06
CA ASN A 240 -4.88 11.04 4.98
C ASN A 240 -5.74 12.08 4.24
N GLU A 241 -6.49 12.90 4.98
CA GLU A 241 -7.37 13.92 4.42
C GLU A 241 -6.62 14.93 3.56
N GLU A 242 -5.49 15.47 4.05
CA GLU A 242 -4.67 16.42 3.30
C GLU A 242 -4.15 15.83 1.98
N GLN A 243 -3.70 14.58 2.00
CA GLN A 243 -3.24 13.87 0.81
C GLN A 243 -4.39 13.65 -0.17
N THR A 244 -5.56 13.25 0.31
CA THR A 244 -6.76 13.01 -0.50
C THR A 244 -7.25 14.28 -1.21
N GLU A 245 -7.15 15.43 -0.55
CA GLU A 245 -7.48 16.74 -1.11
C GLU A 245 -6.49 17.20 -2.19
N ARG A 246 -5.22 16.79 -2.07
CA ARG A 246 -4.14 17.11 -3.02
C ARG A 246 -4.08 16.17 -4.23
N MET A 247 -4.83 15.06 -4.22
CA MET A 247 -4.85 14.13 -5.35
C MET A 247 -5.45 14.80 -6.59
N GLU A 248 -4.66 14.92 -7.64
CA GLU A 248 -5.07 15.46 -8.93
C GLU A 248 -5.34 14.32 -9.90
N LEU A 249 -6.55 14.27 -10.45
CA LEU A 249 -6.89 13.31 -11.52
C LEU A 249 -6.05 13.68 -12.74
N TYR A 250 -5.27 12.74 -13.25
CA TYR A 250 -4.50 12.94 -14.45
C TYR A 250 -5.39 12.75 -15.67
N THR A 251 -5.62 13.83 -16.43
CA THR A 251 -6.51 13.84 -17.60
C THR A 251 -5.74 14.24 -18.86
N ASN A 252 -4.54 13.68 -19.07
CA ASN A 252 -3.75 14.01 -20.24
C ASN A 252 -4.34 13.33 -21.48
N SER A 253 -5.43 13.89 -21.98
CA SER A 253 -6.00 13.54 -23.26
C SER A 253 -5.05 14.04 -24.34
N PHE A 254 -4.25 13.15 -24.93
CA PHE A 254 -3.66 13.46 -26.22
C PHE A 254 -4.82 13.79 -27.18
N PRO A 255 -4.82 14.96 -27.83
CA PRO A 255 -5.91 15.33 -28.73
C PRO A 255 -6.08 14.26 -29.81
N GLY A 256 -7.22 13.54 -29.80
CA GLY A 256 -7.55 12.53 -30.80
C GLY A 256 -7.61 11.07 -30.33
N ASP A 257 -7.29 10.75 -29.08
CA ASP A 257 -7.44 9.38 -28.53
C ASP A 257 -8.47 9.35 -27.39
N GLU A 258 -9.76 9.40 -27.77
CA GLU A 258 -10.90 9.29 -26.84
C GLU A 258 -10.94 7.93 -26.10
N ASN A 259 -10.24 6.92 -26.63
CA ASN A 259 -10.22 5.55 -26.09
C ASN A 259 -8.99 5.27 -25.21
N SER A 260 -8.08 6.24 -25.06
CA SER A 260 -6.79 6.08 -24.34
C SER A 260 -6.92 5.53 -22.92
N TRP A 261 -8.07 5.75 -22.27
CA TRP A 261 -8.36 5.29 -20.92
C TRP A 261 -8.94 3.87 -20.83
N TYR A 262 -9.19 3.20 -21.95
CA TYR A 262 -9.79 1.86 -21.97
C TYR A 262 -8.75 0.83 -22.36
N GLU A 263 -8.68 -0.28 -21.64
CA GLU A 263 -7.71 -1.34 -21.92
C GLU A 263 -8.27 -2.72 -21.55
N MET A 264 -7.80 -3.76 -22.24
CA MET A 264 -8.11 -5.14 -21.89
C MET A 264 -7.00 -5.67 -20.98
N ILE A 265 -7.29 -5.76 -19.68
CA ILE A 265 -6.38 -6.27 -18.67
C ILE A 265 -6.71 -7.72 -18.40
N ASN A 266 -5.81 -8.64 -18.76
CA ASN A 266 -6.04 -10.08 -18.59
C ASN A 266 -7.41 -10.54 -19.13
N GLU A 267 -7.74 -10.13 -20.36
CA GLU A 267 -9.04 -10.39 -21.01
C GLU A 267 -10.26 -9.73 -20.33
N LYS A 268 -10.05 -8.78 -19.40
CA LYS A 268 -11.10 -8.00 -18.75
C LYS A 268 -11.14 -6.57 -19.28
N PRO A 269 -12.33 -6.07 -19.68
CA PRO A 269 -12.46 -4.71 -20.15
C PRO A 269 -12.37 -3.73 -18.97
N CYS A 270 -11.37 -2.85 -19.00
CA CYS A 270 -11.08 -1.94 -17.91
C CYS A 270 -11.04 -0.49 -18.36
N PHE A 271 -11.34 0.40 -17.43
CA PHE A 271 -11.09 1.83 -17.49
C PHE A 271 -9.94 2.17 -16.54
N MET A 272 -8.97 2.92 -17.05
CA MET A 272 -7.78 3.34 -16.35
C MET A 272 -8.05 4.66 -15.63
N VAL A 273 -7.82 4.67 -14.32
CA VAL A 273 -7.92 5.84 -13.46
C VAL A 273 -6.54 6.20 -12.97
N GLU A 274 -6.10 7.43 -13.26
CA GLU A 274 -4.77 7.90 -12.89
C GLU A 274 -4.83 9.10 -11.97
N TYR A 275 -4.06 9.06 -10.88
CA TYR A 275 -3.93 10.17 -9.94
C TYR A 275 -2.47 10.52 -9.70
N LEU A 276 -2.21 11.81 -9.66
CA LEU A 276 -0.95 12.37 -9.18
C LEU A 276 -1.14 12.92 -7.77
N LEU A 277 -0.20 12.58 -6.89
CA LEU A 277 -0.09 13.16 -5.57
C LEU A 277 1.33 13.70 -5.40
N TYR A 278 1.50 14.99 -5.59
CA TYR A 278 2.78 15.65 -5.38
C TYR A 278 2.69 16.75 -4.30
N GLY A 279 3.82 17.04 -3.65
CA GLY A 279 3.99 18.19 -2.74
C GLY A 279 3.47 19.49 -3.33
N LYS A 280 3.00 20.44 -2.51
CA LYS A 280 2.48 21.77 -2.94
C LYS A 280 3.46 22.62 -3.78
N GLN A 281 4.67 22.15 -4.06
CA GLN A 281 5.74 22.82 -4.79
C GLN A 281 6.10 22.19 -6.16
N THR A 282 5.43 21.13 -6.62
CA THR A 282 5.80 20.49 -7.90
C THR A 282 5.50 21.32 -9.14
N VAL A 283 4.61 22.30 -9.08
CA VAL A 283 4.27 23.12 -10.25
C VAL A 283 5.32 24.22 -10.52
N SER A 284 6.33 24.40 -9.66
CA SER A 284 7.44 25.35 -9.88
C SER A 284 8.76 24.69 -10.29
N MET A 285 8.72 23.47 -10.84
CA MET A 285 9.86 22.85 -11.54
C MET A 285 10.15 23.54 -12.88
N LEU A 286 10.39 24.85 -12.90
CA LEU A 286 11.02 25.52 -14.04
C LEU A 286 11.92 26.71 -13.66
N GLU A 287 11.88 27.23 -12.42
CA GLU A 287 12.63 28.48 -12.13
C GLU A 287 13.87 28.32 -11.24
N ASN A 288 13.91 27.43 -10.23
CA ASN A 288 14.97 27.50 -9.21
C ASN A 288 15.74 26.19 -8.89
N GLY A 289 15.44 25.07 -9.54
CA GLY A 289 16.24 23.84 -9.40
C GLY A 289 16.18 23.15 -8.02
N GLU A 290 15.29 23.57 -7.11
CA GLU A 290 15.02 22.86 -5.86
C GLU A 290 13.97 21.77 -6.09
N SER A 291 14.30 20.53 -5.73
CA SER A 291 13.32 19.44 -5.74
C SER A 291 12.29 19.71 -4.63
N PRO A 292 10.98 19.64 -4.93
CA PRO A 292 9.93 19.95 -3.97
C PRO A 292 10.01 19.03 -2.75
N GLU A 293 9.65 19.57 -1.57
CA GLU A 293 9.52 18.75 -0.36
C GLU A 293 8.50 17.63 -0.60
N ARG A 294 9.00 16.40 -0.66
CA ARG A 294 8.22 15.20 -0.95
C ARG A 294 7.65 14.60 0.35
N SER A 295 6.35 14.32 0.36
CA SER A 295 5.74 13.53 1.44
C SER A 295 5.77 12.03 1.16
N THR A 296 5.74 11.21 2.21
CA THR A 296 5.54 9.76 2.10
C THR A 296 4.26 9.48 1.31
N LYS A 297 4.31 8.53 0.37
CA LYS A 297 3.23 8.19 -0.57
C LYS A 297 2.95 9.24 -1.65
N ASP A 298 3.74 10.30 -1.78
CA ASP A 298 3.69 11.10 -3.00
C ASP A 298 4.07 10.20 -4.19
N GLY A 299 3.51 10.45 -5.35
CA GLY A 299 3.76 9.69 -6.56
C GLY A 299 2.56 9.64 -7.49
N TYR A 300 2.69 8.74 -8.46
CA TYR A 300 1.70 8.45 -9.46
C TYR A 300 0.99 7.13 -9.13
N TYR A 301 -0.32 7.14 -9.28
CA TYR A 301 -1.20 6.01 -9.01
C TYR A 301 -1.98 5.69 -10.26
N LYS A 302 -2.03 4.41 -10.62
CA LYS A 302 -2.85 3.90 -11.73
C LYS A 302 -3.70 2.74 -11.24
N VAL A 303 -4.98 2.75 -11.62
CA VAL A 303 -5.93 1.71 -11.22
C VAL A 303 -6.78 1.33 -12.43
N TYR A 304 -6.89 0.04 -12.69
CA TYR A 304 -7.74 -0.50 -13.74
C TYR A 304 -9.05 -1.02 -13.14
N VAL A 305 -10.15 -0.35 -13.48
CA VAL A 305 -11.50 -0.63 -12.99
C VAL A 305 -12.29 -1.33 -14.09
N ASN A 306 -12.82 -2.52 -13.81
CA ASN A 306 -13.65 -3.27 -14.74
C ASN A 306 -14.89 -2.44 -15.10
N VAL A 307 -15.08 -2.23 -16.40
CA VAL A 307 -16.12 -1.32 -16.92
C VAL A 307 -17.56 -1.84 -16.74
N THR A 308 -17.70 -3.12 -16.37
CA THR A 308 -19.01 -3.77 -16.23
C THR A 308 -19.53 -3.80 -14.81
N ASP A 309 -18.66 -4.04 -13.83
CA ASP A 309 -19.05 -4.30 -12.44
C ASP A 309 -18.25 -3.50 -11.41
N GLY A 310 -17.23 -2.75 -11.83
CA GLY A 310 -16.41 -1.93 -10.95
C GLY A 310 -15.34 -2.69 -10.18
N THR A 311 -15.08 -3.95 -10.52
CA THR A 311 -13.99 -4.73 -9.93
C THR A 311 -12.64 -4.10 -10.24
N ILE A 312 -11.78 -3.95 -9.23
CA ILE A 312 -10.38 -3.55 -9.44
C ILE A 312 -9.64 -4.77 -9.98
N GLU A 313 -9.16 -4.68 -11.22
CA GLU A 313 -8.49 -5.77 -11.91
C GLU A 313 -6.97 -5.69 -11.77
N GLU A 314 -6.43 -4.47 -11.66
CA GLU A 314 -5.00 -4.19 -11.52
C GLU A 314 -4.76 -2.80 -10.90
N TYR A 315 -3.61 -2.61 -10.26
CA TYR A 315 -3.19 -1.32 -9.72
C TYR A 315 -1.67 -1.18 -9.70
N GLU A 316 -1.20 0.07 -9.79
CA GLU A 316 0.20 0.44 -9.77
C GLU A 316 0.37 1.67 -8.86
N TYR A 317 1.46 1.69 -8.09
CA TYR A 317 1.95 2.89 -7.44
C TYR A 317 3.41 3.07 -7.80
N ASN A 318 3.71 4.25 -8.32
CA ASN A 318 5.04 4.61 -8.71
C ASN A 318 5.45 5.88 -7.95
N SER A 319 6.49 5.75 -7.14
CA SER A 319 7.03 6.87 -6.39
C SER A 319 7.86 7.80 -7.31
N ALA A 320 8.16 7.44 -8.55
CA ALA A 320 9.07 8.15 -9.46
C ALA A 320 10.52 8.25 -8.93
N LEU A 321 10.85 7.57 -7.83
CA LEU A 321 12.22 7.54 -7.30
C LEU A 321 13.12 6.67 -8.18
N ALA A 322 12.60 5.58 -8.74
CA ALA A 322 13.33 4.77 -9.72
C ALA A 322 13.58 5.48 -11.06
N GLY A 323 12.81 6.53 -11.41
CA GLY A 323 13.05 7.39 -12.58
C GLY A 323 12.19 7.10 -13.79
N GLU A 324 11.34 6.09 -13.69
CA GLU A 324 10.18 5.99 -14.55
C GLU A 324 9.04 6.69 -13.81
N GLY A 325 8.56 7.77 -14.39
CA GLY A 325 7.50 8.64 -13.88
C GLY A 325 7.08 9.59 -14.97
#